data_AF-A0A350CFU3-F1
#
_entry.id   AF-A0A350CFU3-F1
#
_cell.length_a   1.000
_cell.length_b   1.000
_cell.length_c   1.000
_cell.angle_alpha   90.00
_cell.angle_beta   90.00
_cell.angle_gamma   90.00
#
_symmetry.space_group_name_H-M   'P 1'
#
loop_
_entity.id
_entity.type
_entity.pdbx_description
1 polymer ?
#
loop_
_entity_poly.entity_id
_entity_poly.type
_entity_poly.pdbx_seq_one_letter_code
_entity_poly.pdbx_strand_id
1 'polypeptide(L)'
;LEEFHDVTEGLSKPDVAVDLEVTSNRPDCLGHIGVAREISVLFGQPLSIPAAAVTESSEAASAAVSVAIDCPDLCPEYHARVIRGVKIGPSPVWLQDRLKAVGINCVNNVVDVTNYVMLECGQPLHAFDYDRLQGRRIVVRRAGAAEKIRAIDQRDYQLSDQMCVIADARCPVAVAGVMGGLDTEISAGTVNVLVESAAFSSMSVRATARSLRLHSPSSYRFERKIDRSRLDWASRRCCELILQTAGGTLLQGSVVAGTTDDGQR
;
A
#
# COMPACT_ATOMS: atom_id res chain seq x y z
N LEU A 1 -8.62 -8.96 -25.26
CA LEU A 1 -7.82 -8.53 -26.44
C LEU A 1 -6.57 -7.91 -25.85
N GLU A 2 -5.39 -8.41 -26.18
CA GLU A 2 -4.13 -7.83 -25.67
C GLU A 2 -3.71 -6.72 -26.62
N GLU A 3 -3.55 -5.50 -26.10
CA GLU A 3 -2.96 -4.38 -26.83
C GLU A 3 -1.51 -4.18 -26.38
N PHE A 4 -0.60 -4.10 -27.35
CA PHE A 4 0.81 -3.83 -27.11
C PHE A 4 1.07 -2.35 -27.36
N HIS A 5 1.66 -1.66 -26.38
CA HIS A 5 2.01 -0.25 -26.48
C HIS A 5 3.53 -0.11 -26.44
N ASP A 6 4.07 0.58 -27.45
CA ASP A 6 5.42 1.12 -27.37
C ASP A 6 5.38 2.29 -26.36
N VAL A 7 6.02 2.09 -25.22
CA VAL A 7 6.09 3.07 -24.13
C VAL A 7 7.45 3.75 -24.07
N THR A 8 8.25 3.65 -25.13
CA THR A 8 9.62 4.21 -25.18
C THR A 8 9.66 5.72 -24.93
N GLU A 9 8.62 6.46 -25.32
CA GLU A 9 8.56 7.90 -25.12
C GLU A 9 8.52 8.26 -23.63
N GLY A 10 9.61 8.84 -23.11
CA GLY A 10 9.72 9.28 -21.72
C GLY A 10 10.42 8.29 -20.76
N LEU A 11 10.90 7.15 -21.27
CA LEU A 11 11.71 6.17 -20.53
C LEU A 11 13.20 6.32 -20.85
N SER A 12 14.08 5.91 -19.92
CA SER A 12 15.53 5.91 -20.17
C SER A 12 16.00 4.79 -21.11
N LYS A 13 15.15 3.76 -21.33
CA LYS A 13 15.40 2.63 -22.24
C LYS A 13 14.10 2.25 -22.95
N PRO A 14 14.17 1.71 -24.18
CA PRO A 14 13.01 1.17 -24.86
C PRO A 14 12.37 0.04 -24.06
N ASP A 15 11.05 0.01 -24.03
CA ASP A 15 10.26 -1.02 -23.35
C ASP A 15 8.89 -1.20 -24.02
N VAL A 16 8.22 -2.31 -23.73
CA VAL A 16 6.89 -2.64 -24.26
C VAL A 16 5.95 -2.91 -23.10
N ALA A 17 4.80 -2.24 -23.10
CA ALA A 17 3.71 -2.51 -22.17
C ALA A 17 2.65 -3.40 -22.83
N VAL A 18 2.10 -4.32 -22.05
CA VAL A 18 0.96 -5.16 -22.45
C VAL A 18 -0.22 -4.78 -21.58
N ASP A 19 -1.30 -4.30 -22.20
CA ASP A 19 -2.56 -4.08 -21.47
C ASP A 19 -3.31 -5.40 -21.31
N LEU A 20 -3.63 -5.73 -20.05
CA LEU A 20 -4.24 -6.98 -19.65
C LEU A 20 -5.63 -6.74 -19.07
N GLU A 21 -6.65 -7.24 -19.76
CA GLU A 21 -8.00 -7.29 -19.22
C GLU A 21 -8.12 -8.43 -18.20
N VAL A 22 -7.88 -8.11 -16.92
CA VAL A 22 -7.94 -9.10 -15.83
C VAL A 22 -9.38 -9.30 -15.36
N THR A 23 -9.90 -10.52 -15.53
CA THR A 23 -11.24 -10.90 -15.08
C THR A 23 -11.34 -10.93 -13.54
N SER A 24 -12.55 -10.73 -13.00
CA SER A 24 -12.77 -10.60 -11.54
C SER A 24 -12.38 -11.84 -10.71
N ASN A 25 -12.27 -13.01 -11.34
CA ASN A 25 -11.84 -14.26 -10.70
C ASN A 25 -10.32 -14.46 -10.71
N ARG A 26 -9.53 -13.51 -11.26
CA ARG A 26 -8.07 -13.57 -11.33
C ARG A 26 -7.38 -12.39 -10.60
N PRO A 27 -7.74 -12.08 -9.34
CA PRO A 27 -7.11 -10.98 -8.60
C PRO A 27 -5.59 -11.18 -8.42
N ASP A 28 -5.13 -12.43 -8.50
CA ASP A 28 -3.72 -12.78 -8.46
C ASP A 28 -2.91 -12.13 -9.60
N CYS A 29 -3.53 -11.92 -10.77
CA CYS A 29 -2.90 -11.25 -11.92
C CYS A 29 -2.90 -9.72 -11.83
N LEU A 30 -3.33 -9.12 -10.72
CA LEU A 30 -3.29 -7.66 -10.51
C LEU A 30 -1.93 -7.15 -10.00
N GLY A 31 -0.91 -8.01 -10.05
CA GLY A 31 0.49 -7.65 -9.87
C GLY A 31 1.41 -8.49 -10.75
N HIS A 32 2.61 -7.97 -10.99
CA HIS A 32 3.60 -8.58 -11.90
C HIS A 32 4.00 -10.00 -11.47
N ILE A 33 4.09 -10.28 -10.17
CA ILE A 33 4.40 -11.63 -9.66
C ILE A 33 3.33 -12.64 -10.04
N GLY A 34 2.05 -12.25 -10.07
CA GLY A 34 0.97 -13.15 -10.49
C GLY A 34 1.00 -13.41 -11.99
N VAL A 35 1.20 -12.37 -12.79
CA VAL A 35 1.39 -12.52 -14.25
C VAL A 35 2.61 -13.39 -14.56
N ALA A 36 3.74 -13.16 -13.87
CA ALA A 36 4.95 -13.97 -14.01
C ALA A 36 4.72 -15.44 -13.61
N ARG A 37 3.85 -15.70 -12.64
CA ARG A 37 3.46 -17.06 -12.26
C ARG A 37 2.70 -17.78 -13.38
N GLU A 38 1.77 -17.09 -14.04
CA GLU A 38 1.07 -17.65 -15.21
C GLU A 38 2.04 -17.94 -16.36
N ILE A 39 2.91 -16.99 -16.69
CA ILE A 39 3.94 -17.16 -17.72
C ILE A 39 4.86 -18.34 -17.38
N SER A 40 5.28 -18.46 -16.12
CA SER A 40 6.10 -19.57 -15.63
C SER A 40 5.45 -20.93 -15.90
N VAL A 41 4.15 -21.07 -15.65
CA VAL A 41 3.39 -22.30 -15.93
C VAL A 41 3.25 -22.52 -17.44
N LEU A 42 2.87 -21.50 -18.21
CA LEU A 42 2.61 -21.61 -19.64
C LEU A 42 3.87 -22.02 -20.44
N PHE A 43 5.03 -21.52 -20.05
CA PHE A 43 6.29 -21.74 -20.77
C PHE A 43 7.24 -22.73 -20.06
N GLY A 44 6.83 -23.31 -18.92
CA GLY A 44 7.65 -24.24 -18.15
C GLY A 44 8.96 -23.61 -17.65
N GLN A 45 8.95 -22.31 -17.35
CA GLN A 45 10.12 -21.57 -16.87
C GLN A 45 10.09 -21.40 -15.35
N PRO A 46 11.24 -21.36 -14.65
CA PRO A 46 11.25 -21.13 -13.21
C PRO A 46 10.79 -19.71 -12.86
N LEU A 47 9.92 -19.59 -11.86
CA LEU A 47 9.52 -18.31 -11.28
C LEU A 47 10.57 -17.85 -10.24
N SER A 48 11.08 -16.64 -10.41
CA SER A 48 11.92 -15.96 -9.41
C SER A 48 11.13 -14.86 -8.73
N ILE A 49 10.91 -14.98 -7.42
CA ILE A 49 10.26 -13.94 -6.61
C ILE A 49 11.36 -13.13 -5.93
N PRO A 50 11.33 -11.78 -6.02
CA PRO A 50 12.28 -10.95 -5.29
C PRO A 50 12.30 -11.29 -3.80
N ALA A 51 13.48 -11.22 -3.18
CA ALA A 51 13.56 -11.26 -1.73
C ALA A 51 12.82 -10.04 -1.13
N ALA A 52 12.42 -10.16 0.13
CA ALA A 52 11.95 -9.05 0.96
C ALA A 52 12.88 -8.97 2.17
N ALA A 53 14.16 -8.77 1.88
CA ALA A 53 15.25 -8.83 2.84
C ALA A 53 15.51 -7.43 3.40
N VAL A 54 15.41 -7.29 4.71
CA VAL A 54 15.60 -6.01 5.39
C VAL A 54 16.58 -6.18 6.54
N THR A 55 17.43 -5.17 6.73
CA THR A 55 18.23 -5.06 7.94
C THR A 55 17.46 -4.20 8.93
N GLU A 56 17.14 -4.79 10.08
CA GLU A 56 16.43 -4.12 11.17
C GLU A 56 17.43 -3.60 12.20
N SER A 57 17.08 -2.50 12.86
CA SER A 57 17.77 -2.01 14.05
C SER A 57 17.39 -2.81 15.29
N SER A 58 17.99 -2.46 16.44
CA SER A 58 17.65 -3.06 17.74
C SER A 58 16.44 -2.41 18.42
N GLU A 59 15.96 -1.26 17.93
CA GLU A 59 14.79 -0.60 18.51
C GLU A 59 13.52 -1.25 17.97
N ALA A 60 12.66 -1.74 18.87
CA ALA A 60 11.43 -2.43 18.49
C ALA A 60 10.34 -1.48 17.95
N ALA A 61 9.71 -1.85 16.84
CA ALA A 61 8.57 -1.11 16.30
C ALA A 61 7.41 -1.02 17.31
N SER A 62 7.20 -2.07 18.11
CA SER A 62 6.19 -2.12 19.18
C SER A 62 6.42 -1.13 20.33
N ALA A 63 7.64 -0.62 20.48
CA ALA A 63 7.94 0.46 21.42
C ALA A 63 7.67 1.85 20.82
N ALA A 64 7.61 1.96 19.48
CA ALA A 64 7.46 3.21 18.76
C ALA A 64 6.01 3.49 18.32
N VAL A 65 5.20 2.46 18.05
CA VAL A 65 3.82 2.63 17.59
C VAL A 65 2.90 1.57 18.19
N SER A 66 1.65 1.94 18.41
CA SER A 66 0.57 0.99 18.74
C SER A 66 -0.45 0.92 17.61
N VAL A 67 -0.96 -0.29 17.36
CA VAL A 67 -2.02 -0.55 16.36
C VAL A 67 -3.16 -1.29 17.06
N ALA A 68 -4.39 -0.82 16.86
CA ALA A 68 -5.60 -1.49 17.31
C ALA A 68 -6.62 -1.63 16.17
N ILE A 69 -7.43 -2.67 16.23
CA ILE A 69 -8.54 -2.91 15.30
C ILE A 69 -9.82 -3.06 16.12
N ASP A 70 -10.71 -2.09 16.00
CA ASP A 70 -12.01 -2.07 16.69
C ASP A 70 -13.13 -2.62 15.80
N CYS A 71 -12.87 -2.85 14.51
CA CYS A 71 -13.80 -3.44 13.55
C CYS A 71 -13.17 -4.61 12.76
N PRO A 72 -12.92 -5.76 13.40
CA PRO A 72 -12.24 -6.91 12.76
C PRO A 72 -13.02 -7.50 11.57
N ASP A 73 -14.33 -7.26 11.51
CA ASP A 73 -15.19 -7.60 10.37
C ASP A 73 -14.89 -6.78 9.11
N LEU A 74 -14.38 -5.55 9.27
CA LEU A 74 -13.98 -4.67 8.18
C LEU A 74 -12.47 -4.71 7.90
N CYS A 75 -11.65 -4.99 8.91
CA CYS A 75 -10.22 -5.11 8.80
C CYS A 75 -9.74 -6.30 9.65
N PRO A 76 -9.58 -7.50 9.06
CA PRO A 76 -9.18 -8.68 9.85
C PRO A 76 -7.70 -8.66 10.26
N GLU A 77 -6.86 -7.87 9.58
CA GLU A 77 -5.41 -7.88 9.80
C GLU A 77 -4.75 -6.58 9.32
N TYR A 78 -3.82 -6.06 10.13
CA TYR A 78 -3.09 -4.83 9.86
C TYR A 78 -1.64 -4.95 10.32
N HIS A 79 -0.69 -4.61 9.45
CA HIS A 79 0.74 -4.57 9.73
C HIS A 79 1.25 -3.12 9.62
N ALA A 80 1.94 -2.67 10.66
CA ALA A 80 2.67 -1.41 10.66
C ALA A 80 4.17 -1.65 10.84
N ARG A 81 4.98 -1.01 9.99
CA ARG A 81 6.44 -0.95 10.12
C ARG A 81 6.89 0.51 10.20
N VAL A 82 7.97 0.78 10.94
CA VAL A 82 8.47 2.15 11.13
C VAL A 82 9.89 2.27 10.61
N ILE A 83 10.13 3.27 9.76
CA ILE A 83 11.45 3.63 9.24
C ILE A 83 11.78 5.04 9.74
N ARG A 84 12.95 5.21 10.35
CA ARG A 84 13.43 6.51 10.83
C ARG A 84 14.54 7.08 9.95
N GLY A 85 14.58 8.40 9.84
CA GLY A 85 15.64 9.14 9.14
C GLY A 85 15.66 8.93 7.63
N VAL A 86 14.50 8.78 6.98
CA VAL A 86 14.43 8.78 5.51
C VAL A 86 14.72 10.17 4.95
N LYS A 87 15.18 10.23 3.70
CA LYS A 87 15.33 11.46 2.94
C LYS A 87 14.37 11.45 1.75
N ILE A 88 13.34 12.29 1.82
CA ILE A 88 12.38 12.44 0.72
C ILE A 88 13.02 13.17 -0.45
N GLY A 89 12.79 12.64 -1.66
CA GLY A 89 13.28 13.22 -2.90
C GLY A 89 12.74 12.49 -4.12
N PRO A 90 13.22 12.84 -5.31
CA PRO A 90 12.85 12.14 -6.53
C PRO A 90 13.26 10.66 -6.46
N SER A 91 12.41 9.79 -7.01
CA SER A 91 12.74 8.38 -7.22
C SER A 91 13.94 8.20 -8.13
N PRO A 92 14.74 7.13 -7.98
CA PRO A 92 15.78 6.80 -8.96
C PRO A 92 15.16 6.49 -10.33
N VAL A 93 15.94 6.69 -11.40
CA VAL A 93 15.47 6.55 -12.80
C VAL A 93 14.79 5.21 -13.06
N TRP A 94 15.34 4.10 -12.56
CA TRP A 94 14.75 2.77 -12.77
C TRP A 94 13.34 2.63 -12.20
N LEU A 95 13.05 3.29 -11.07
CA LEU A 95 11.74 3.24 -10.41
C LEU A 95 10.77 4.14 -11.17
N GLN A 96 11.23 5.32 -11.59
CA GLN A 96 10.44 6.22 -12.40
C GLN A 96 10.02 5.59 -13.72
N ASP A 97 10.97 4.95 -14.42
CA ASP A 97 10.71 4.33 -15.72
C ASP A 97 9.68 3.21 -15.59
N ARG A 98 9.81 2.34 -14.59
CA ARG A 98 8.86 1.24 -14.38
C ARG A 98 7.45 1.73 -14.06
N LEU A 99 7.31 2.81 -13.29
CA LEU A 99 6.00 3.38 -12.99
C LEU A 99 5.39 4.08 -14.21
N LYS A 100 6.20 4.86 -14.95
CA LYS A 100 5.76 5.54 -16.18
C LYS A 100 5.33 4.56 -17.26
N ALA A 101 6.04 3.44 -17.42
CA ALA A 101 5.73 2.38 -18.39
C ALA A 101 4.32 1.80 -18.20
N VAL A 102 3.75 1.90 -16.99
CA VAL A 102 2.39 1.44 -16.65
C VAL A 102 1.44 2.60 -16.30
N GLY A 103 1.77 3.81 -16.75
CA GLY A 103 0.90 4.99 -16.65
C GLY A 103 0.80 5.62 -15.27
N ILE A 104 1.72 5.32 -14.34
CA ILE A 104 1.74 5.90 -13.00
C ILE A 104 2.71 7.07 -12.93
N ASN A 105 2.18 8.25 -12.58
CA ASN A 105 2.98 9.44 -12.33
C ASN A 105 3.77 9.30 -11.03
N CYS A 106 5.07 9.63 -11.09
CA CYS A 106 5.95 9.64 -9.93
C CYS A 106 5.68 10.88 -9.06
N VAL A 107 5.86 10.71 -7.75
CA VAL A 107 5.65 11.75 -6.74
C VAL A 107 6.93 11.95 -5.93
N ASN A 108 7.37 10.92 -5.21
CA ASN A 108 8.63 10.89 -4.47
C ASN A 108 9.04 9.44 -4.19
N ASN A 109 10.29 9.23 -3.80
CA ASN A 109 10.89 7.92 -3.54
C ASN A 109 10.10 7.03 -2.55
N VAL A 110 9.35 7.56 -1.60
CA VAL A 110 8.53 6.75 -0.68
C VAL A 110 7.17 6.38 -1.27
N VAL A 111 6.45 7.37 -1.80
CA VAL A 111 5.13 7.16 -2.42
C VAL A 111 5.25 6.25 -3.65
N ASP A 112 6.29 6.46 -4.46
CA ASP A 112 6.55 5.67 -5.65
C ASP A 112 6.86 4.21 -5.31
N VAL A 113 7.57 3.96 -4.21
CA VAL A 113 7.80 2.59 -3.72
C VAL A 113 6.49 1.91 -3.31
N THR A 114 5.57 2.61 -2.64
CA THR A 114 4.26 2.00 -2.30
C THR A 114 3.47 1.61 -3.54
N ASN A 115 3.47 2.46 -4.57
CA ASN A 115 2.83 2.16 -5.85
C ASN A 115 3.53 1.00 -6.56
N TYR A 116 4.87 1.02 -6.59
CA TYR A 116 5.67 0.01 -7.23
C TYR A 116 5.44 -1.38 -6.63
N VAL A 117 5.48 -1.52 -5.29
CA VAL A 117 5.27 -2.81 -4.63
C VAL A 117 3.82 -3.28 -4.79
N MET A 118 2.84 -2.37 -4.77
CA MET A 118 1.46 -2.71 -5.11
C MET A 118 1.34 -3.30 -6.52
N LEU A 119 2.05 -2.74 -7.50
CA LEU A 119 2.09 -3.29 -8.86
C LEU A 119 2.95 -4.56 -8.95
N GLU A 120 3.98 -4.71 -8.11
CA GLU A 120 4.84 -5.89 -8.08
C GLU A 120 4.08 -7.13 -7.59
N CYS A 121 3.29 -7.01 -6.52
CA CYS A 121 2.67 -8.16 -5.84
C CYS A 121 1.14 -8.11 -5.69
N GLY A 122 0.49 -7.01 -6.08
CA GLY A 122 -0.96 -6.86 -5.98
C GLY A 122 -1.46 -6.40 -4.61
N GLN A 123 -0.59 -6.23 -3.60
CA GLN A 123 -0.95 -5.73 -2.26
C GLN A 123 -0.90 -4.20 -2.21
N PRO A 124 -2.02 -3.49 -2.02
CA PRO A 124 -1.97 -2.06 -1.76
C PRO A 124 -1.26 -1.77 -0.45
N LEU A 125 -0.40 -0.76 -0.46
CA LEU A 125 0.35 -0.27 0.69
C LEU A 125 0.05 1.22 0.89
N HIS A 126 0.29 1.71 2.09
CA HIS A 126 0.26 3.14 2.37
C HIS A 126 1.46 3.55 3.21
N ALA A 127 1.86 4.81 3.11
CA ALA A 127 2.93 5.39 3.89
C ALA A 127 2.42 6.69 4.53
N PHE A 128 2.45 6.73 5.86
CA PHE A 128 2.13 7.93 6.63
C PHE A 128 3.41 8.65 7.03
N ASP A 129 3.37 9.97 7.06
CA ASP A 129 4.32 10.76 7.85
C ASP A 129 4.12 10.42 9.33
N TYR A 130 5.03 9.60 9.86
CA TYR A 130 4.94 9.09 11.21
C TYR A 130 4.93 10.23 12.23
N ASP A 131 5.60 11.34 11.91
CA ASP A 131 5.70 12.47 12.82
C ASP A 131 4.41 13.28 12.94
N ARG A 132 3.48 13.11 11.98
CA ARG A 132 2.17 13.76 12.00
C ARG A 132 1.08 12.93 12.66
N LEU A 133 1.29 11.62 12.83
CA LEU A 133 0.36 10.74 13.55
C LEU A 133 0.28 11.12 15.03
N GLN A 134 -0.89 11.61 15.46
CA GLN A 134 -1.12 12.01 16.85
C GLN A 134 -1.08 10.79 17.77
N GLY A 135 -0.31 10.90 18.85
CA GLY A 135 -0.16 9.83 19.84
C GLY A 135 0.61 8.61 19.34
N ARG A 136 1.26 8.66 18.17
CA ARG A 136 2.00 7.53 17.56
C ARG A 136 1.19 6.24 17.59
N ARG A 137 -0.07 6.35 17.16
CA ARG A 137 -1.07 5.29 17.23
C ARG A 137 -1.83 5.18 15.92
N ILE A 138 -2.21 3.96 15.59
CA ILE A 138 -3.20 3.63 14.58
C ILE A 138 -4.37 2.91 15.26
N VAL A 139 -5.58 3.32 14.91
CA VAL A 139 -6.84 2.67 15.29
C VAL A 139 -7.66 2.47 14.02
N VAL A 140 -7.81 1.23 13.60
CA VAL A 140 -8.71 0.87 12.51
C VAL A 140 -10.09 0.66 13.10
N ARG A 141 -11.05 1.50 12.70
CA ARG A 141 -12.40 1.51 13.27
C ARG A 141 -13.42 1.94 12.23
N ARG A 142 -14.69 1.83 12.59
CA ARG A 142 -15.77 2.49 11.84
C ARG A 142 -15.68 4.00 12.02
N ALA A 143 -16.10 4.76 11.01
CA ALA A 143 -16.19 6.21 11.12
C ALA A 143 -17.21 6.60 12.20
N GLY A 144 -16.96 7.72 12.88
CA GLY A 144 -17.91 8.33 13.79
C GLY A 144 -19.06 9.00 13.04
N ALA A 145 -20.14 9.33 13.77
CA ALA A 145 -21.27 10.04 13.20
C ALA A 145 -20.85 11.41 12.64
N ALA A 146 -21.12 11.64 11.35
CA ALA A 146 -20.77 12.87 10.62
C ALA A 146 -19.27 13.23 10.66
N GLU A 147 -18.41 12.24 10.86
CA GLU A 147 -16.97 12.42 10.80
C GLU A 147 -16.54 12.86 9.39
N LYS A 148 -15.48 13.68 9.32
CA LYS A 148 -14.97 14.20 8.05
C LYS A 148 -13.49 13.88 7.91
N ILE A 149 -13.06 13.76 6.66
CA ILE A 149 -11.65 13.63 6.32
C ILE A 149 -11.36 14.49 5.09
N ARG A 150 -10.22 15.19 5.12
CA ARG A 150 -9.64 15.81 3.93
C ARG A 150 -8.68 14.81 3.30
N ALA A 151 -8.97 14.36 2.09
CA ALA A 151 -8.15 13.39 1.39
C ALA A 151 -7.01 14.05 0.61
N ILE A 152 -6.04 13.25 0.16
CA ILE A 152 -4.87 13.72 -0.62
C ILE A 152 -5.23 14.37 -1.98
N ASP A 153 -6.46 14.17 -2.47
CA ASP A 153 -6.99 14.89 -3.63
C ASP A 153 -7.50 16.31 -3.28
N GLN A 154 -7.25 16.73 -2.04
CA GLN A 154 -7.59 18.03 -1.46
C GLN A 154 -9.09 18.30 -1.32
N ARG A 155 -9.92 17.25 -1.36
CA ARG A 155 -11.36 17.34 -1.14
C ARG A 155 -11.74 16.86 0.26
N ASP A 156 -12.80 17.46 0.78
CA ASP A 156 -13.38 17.07 2.07
C ASP A 156 -14.50 16.05 1.83
N TYR A 157 -14.44 14.94 2.55
CA TYR A 157 -15.42 13.86 2.49
C TYR A 157 -16.15 13.73 3.82
N GLN A 158 -17.46 13.58 3.74
CA GLN A 158 -18.29 13.20 4.89
C GLN A 158 -18.40 11.68 4.95
N LEU A 159 -18.07 11.12 6.11
CA LEU A 159 -18.01 9.69 6.33
C LEU A 159 -19.29 9.21 7.02
N SER A 160 -19.77 8.03 6.64
CA SER A 160 -20.85 7.33 7.33
C SER A 160 -20.30 6.28 8.28
N ASP A 161 -21.08 5.91 9.30
CA ASP A 161 -20.71 4.91 10.31
C ASP A 161 -20.51 3.47 9.78
N GLN A 162 -20.83 3.25 8.50
CA GLN A 162 -20.56 2.00 7.79
C GLN A 162 -19.17 1.94 7.17
N MET A 163 -18.50 3.09 7.03
CA MET A 163 -17.17 3.18 6.42
C MET A 163 -16.09 2.78 7.42
N CYS A 164 -15.11 2.01 6.95
CA CYS A 164 -13.89 1.73 7.69
C CYS A 164 -12.91 2.90 7.52
N VAL A 165 -12.34 3.38 8.61
CA VAL A 165 -11.31 4.41 8.63
C VAL A 165 -10.08 3.92 9.37
N ILE A 166 -8.96 4.50 8.99
CA ILE A 166 -7.72 4.43 9.76
C ILE A 166 -7.62 5.75 10.48
N ALA A 167 -7.58 5.72 11.81
CA ALA A 167 -7.49 6.91 12.64
C ALA A 167 -6.20 6.89 13.45
N ASP A 168 -5.71 8.07 13.80
CA ASP A 168 -4.72 8.21 14.87
C ASP A 168 -5.42 8.36 16.23
N ALA A 169 -4.72 8.87 17.25
CA ALA A 169 -5.31 9.09 18.57
C ALA A 169 -6.45 10.14 18.60
N ARG A 170 -6.63 10.93 17.53
CA ARG A 170 -7.55 12.07 17.49
C ARG A 170 -8.57 11.98 16.36
N CYS A 171 -8.16 11.66 15.13
CA CYS A 171 -9.02 11.78 13.95
C CYS A 171 -8.66 10.77 12.85
N PRO A 172 -9.54 10.59 11.84
CA PRO A 172 -9.22 9.77 10.68
C PRO A 172 -8.05 10.36 9.90
N VAL A 173 -7.15 9.47 9.50
CA VAL A 173 -5.96 9.77 8.70
C VAL A 173 -6.00 9.04 7.35
N ALA A 174 -6.95 8.13 7.12
CA ALA A 174 -7.27 7.57 5.82
C ALA A 174 -8.69 6.98 5.78
N VAL A 175 -9.27 6.92 4.58
CA VAL A 175 -10.41 6.04 4.27
C VAL A 175 -9.85 4.67 3.90
N ALA A 176 -10.09 3.68 4.76
CA ALA A 176 -9.39 2.40 4.72
C ALA A 176 -9.57 1.69 3.37
N GLY A 177 -8.45 1.37 2.72
CA GLY A 177 -8.43 0.71 1.41
C GLY A 177 -8.89 1.57 0.23
N VAL A 178 -9.19 2.84 0.43
CA VAL A 178 -9.69 3.74 -0.64
C VAL A 178 -8.72 4.88 -0.91
N MET A 179 -8.44 5.72 0.09
CA MET A 179 -7.65 6.94 -0.09
C MET A 179 -7.01 7.40 1.23
N GLY A 180 -5.76 7.88 1.16
CA GLY A 180 -5.07 8.52 2.29
C GLY A 180 -5.62 9.91 2.63
N GLY A 181 -5.47 10.31 3.89
CA GLY A 181 -5.73 11.67 4.35
C GLY A 181 -4.58 12.62 4.06
N LEU A 182 -4.90 13.90 3.88
CA LEU A 182 -3.92 14.94 3.57
C LEU A 182 -2.98 15.24 4.74
N ASP A 183 -3.50 15.22 5.97
CA ASP A 183 -2.77 15.69 7.15
C ASP A 183 -1.56 14.80 7.50
N THR A 184 -1.56 13.55 7.07
CA THR A 184 -0.50 12.56 7.33
C THR A 184 0.22 12.12 6.06
N GLU A 185 0.04 12.85 4.95
CA GLU A 185 0.72 12.54 3.69
C GLU A 185 2.24 12.71 3.80
N ILE A 186 2.96 11.94 2.98
CA ILE A 186 4.41 12.12 2.83
C ILE A 186 4.69 13.46 2.17
N SER A 187 5.48 14.28 2.85
CA SER A 187 5.89 15.62 2.40
C SER A 187 7.42 15.72 2.27
N ALA A 188 7.92 16.81 1.68
CA ALA A 188 9.36 17.05 1.59
C ALA A 188 10.07 17.11 2.97
N GLY A 189 9.32 17.40 4.04
CA GLY A 189 9.84 17.45 5.41
C GLY A 189 9.72 16.14 6.19
N THR A 190 9.12 15.10 5.62
CA THR A 190 8.95 13.82 6.30
C THR A 190 10.30 13.16 6.51
N VAL A 191 10.58 12.77 7.76
CA VAL A 191 11.84 12.09 8.13
C VAL A 191 11.60 10.72 8.74
N ASN A 192 10.41 10.47 9.28
CA ASN A 192 10.01 9.17 9.81
C ASN A 192 8.75 8.71 9.08
N VAL A 193 8.70 7.44 8.69
CA VAL A 193 7.62 6.87 7.89
C VAL A 193 7.03 5.68 8.61
N LEU A 194 5.69 5.62 8.66
CA LEU A 194 4.97 4.41 9.00
C LEU A 194 4.43 3.76 7.73
N VAL A 195 4.86 2.53 7.45
CA VAL A 195 4.39 1.73 6.32
C VAL A 195 3.24 0.84 6.78
N GLU A 196 2.12 0.95 6.09
CA GLU A 196 0.93 0.12 6.23
C GLU A 196 0.92 -1.00 5.18
N SER A 197 0.61 -2.22 5.65
CA SER A 197 0.13 -3.33 4.82
C SER A 197 -1.06 -3.97 5.54
N ALA A 198 -2.25 -3.93 4.94
CA ALA A 198 -3.49 -4.31 5.63
C ALA A 198 -4.42 -5.13 4.75
N ALA A 199 -5.31 -5.86 5.41
CA ALA A 199 -6.47 -6.50 4.80
C ALA A 199 -7.73 -5.72 5.15
N PHE A 200 -8.53 -5.40 4.14
CA PHE A 200 -9.83 -4.78 4.29
C PHE A 200 -10.92 -5.61 3.61
N SER A 201 -12.13 -5.58 4.16
CA SER A 201 -13.29 -6.24 3.57
C SER A 201 -13.58 -5.68 2.18
N SER A 202 -13.54 -6.55 1.17
CA SER A 202 -13.73 -6.15 -0.24
C SER A 202 -15.09 -5.51 -0.50
N MET A 203 -16.14 -5.96 0.20
CA MET A 203 -17.48 -5.38 0.12
C MET A 203 -17.52 -3.97 0.73
N SER A 204 -16.85 -3.78 1.87
CA SER A 204 -16.78 -2.49 2.55
C SER A 204 -16.02 -1.45 1.71
N VAL A 205 -14.87 -1.83 1.16
CA VAL A 205 -14.07 -0.97 0.27
C VAL A 205 -14.89 -0.61 -0.97
N ARG A 206 -15.55 -1.59 -1.63
CA ARG A 206 -16.39 -1.34 -2.80
C ARG A 206 -17.51 -0.35 -2.50
N ALA A 207 -18.24 -0.56 -1.41
CA ALA A 207 -19.34 0.29 -1.01
C ALA A 207 -18.87 1.71 -0.70
N THR A 208 -17.73 1.84 -0.01
CA THR A 208 -17.14 3.12 0.38
C THR A 208 -16.62 3.89 -0.84
N ALA A 209 -15.83 3.25 -1.69
CA ALA A 209 -15.31 3.82 -2.94
C ALA A 209 -16.44 4.36 -3.81
N ARG A 210 -17.52 3.58 -3.99
CA ARG A 210 -18.70 4.01 -4.76
C ARG A 210 -19.47 5.15 -4.09
N SER A 211 -19.68 5.08 -2.78
CA SER A 211 -20.41 6.10 -2.01
C SER A 211 -19.71 7.46 -2.08
N LEU A 212 -18.39 7.48 -1.92
CA LEU A 212 -17.57 8.68 -1.97
C LEU A 212 -17.17 9.08 -3.41
N ARG A 213 -17.50 8.27 -4.42
CA ARG A 213 -17.03 8.42 -5.81
C ARG A 213 -15.50 8.53 -5.90
N LEU A 214 -14.82 7.73 -5.08
CA LEU A 214 -13.38 7.64 -4.99
C LEU A 214 -12.93 6.26 -5.44
N HIS A 215 -12.42 6.18 -6.66
CA HIS A 215 -11.81 4.96 -7.20
C HIS A 215 -10.30 5.16 -7.33
N SER A 216 -9.53 4.20 -6.84
CA SER A 216 -8.07 4.22 -6.92
C SER A 216 -7.54 2.85 -7.36
N PRO A 217 -6.29 2.76 -7.87
CA PRO A 217 -5.63 1.48 -8.11
C PRO A 217 -5.59 0.58 -6.85
N SER A 218 -5.55 1.19 -5.66
CA SER A 218 -5.62 0.49 -4.38
C SER A 218 -7.01 -0.08 -4.12
N SER A 219 -8.07 0.74 -4.23
CA SER A 219 -9.44 0.28 -4.00
C SER A 219 -9.80 -0.83 -4.98
N TYR A 220 -9.41 -0.70 -6.24
CA TYR A 220 -9.63 -1.70 -7.29
C TYR A 220 -9.13 -3.11 -6.92
N ARG A 221 -7.98 -3.20 -6.23
CA ARG A 221 -7.39 -4.45 -5.75
C ARG A 221 -8.11 -4.99 -4.52
N PHE A 222 -8.33 -4.15 -3.51
CA PHE A 222 -9.08 -4.57 -2.31
C PHE A 222 -10.50 -5.05 -2.63
N GLU A 223 -11.18 -4.44 -3.61
CA GLU A 223 -12.50 -4.86 -4.09
C GLU A 223 -12.54 -6.28 -4.68
N ARG A 224 -11.39 -6.84 -5.06
CA ARG A 224 -11.26 -8.18 -5.66
C ARG A 224 -10.58 -9.20 -4.74
N LYS A 225 -10.45 -8.85 -3.46
CA LYS A 225 -9.72 -9.59 -2.42
C LYS A 225 -8.21 -9.58 -2.66
N ILE A 226 -7.47 -9.57 -1.56
CA ILE A 226 -6.01 -9.66 -1.54
C ILE A 226 -5.58 -10.99 -0.92
N ASP A 227 -4.35 -11.41 -1.21
CA ASP A 227 -3.72 -12.56 -0.57
C ASP A 227 -3.13 -12.14 0.79
N ARG A 228 -3.83 -12.46 1.89
CA ARG A 228 -3.41 -12.02 3.23
C ARG A 228 -2.10 -12.68 3.68
N SER A 229 -1.77 -13.86 3.15
CA SER A 229 -0.49 -14.54 3.43
C SER A 229 0.72 -13.73 2.96
N ARG A 230 0.51 -12.72 2.10
CA ARG A 230 1.55 -11.85 1.54
C ARG A 230 1.70 -10.51 2.27
N LEU A 231 0.86 -10.19 3.25
CA LEU A 231 0.90 -8.88 3.93
C LEU A 231 2.28 -8.58 4.53
N ASP A 232 2.85 -9.54 5.24
CA ASP A 232 4.19 -9.39 5.82
C ASP A 232 5.27 -9.24 4.74
N TRP A 233 5.26 -10.10 3.72
CA TRP A 233 6.23 -10.02 2.62
C TRP A 233 6.16 -8.67 1.91
N ALA A 234 4.96 -8.18 1.59
CA ALA A 234 4.76 -6.89 0.92
C ALA A 234 5.23 -5.72 1.78
N SER A 235 4.96 -5.76 3.09
CA SER A 235 5.43 -4.73 4.03
C SER A 235 6.96 -4.68 4.11
N ARG A 236 7.63 -5.84 4.14
CA ARG A 236 9.10 -5.93 4.12
C ARG A 236 9.69 -5.49 2.80
N ARG A 237 9.08 -5.88 1.69
CA ARG A 237 9.51 -5.49 0.33
C ARG A 237 9.41 -3.98 0.12
N CYS A 238 8.35 -3.36 0.62
CA CYS A 238 8.21 -1.91 0.66
C CYS A 238 9.32 -1.26 1.49
N CYS A 239 9.58 -1.76 2.70
CA CYS A 239 10.66 -1.23 3.54
C CYS A 239 12.04 -1.39 2.90
N GLU A 240 12.34 -2.54 2.29
CA GLU A 240 13.60 -2.79 1.58
C GLU A 240 13.83 -1.73 0.49
N LEU A 241 12.82 -1.47 -0.34
CA LEU A 241 12.93 -0.49 -1.43
C LEU A 241 12.97 0.96 -0.90
N ILE A 242 12.27 1.29 0.19
CA ILE A 242 12.41 2.60 0.84
C ILE A 242 13.84 2.78 1.37
N LEU A 243 14.40 1.78 2.06
CA LEU A 243 15.78 1.86 2.55
C LEU A 243 16.79 2.06 1.40
N GLN A 244 16.58 1.40 0.26
CA GLN A 244 17.44 1.55 -0.91
C GLN A 244 17.33 2.93 -1.59
N THR A 245 16.14 3.55 -1.59
CA THR A 245 15.86 4.75 -2.39
C THR A 245 15.79 6.05 -1.58
N ALA A 246 15.52 5.95 -0.28
CA ALA A 246 15.38 7.06 0.65
C ALA A 246 16.32 6.95 1.86
N GLY A 247 17.01 5.82 2.05
CA GLY A 247 17.83 5.57 3.23
C GLY A 247 17.00 5.34 4.49
N GLY A 248 17.58 5.67 5.64
CA GLY A 248 16.95 5.53 6.94
C GLY A 248 17.27 4.21 7.64
N THR A 249 16.53 3.91 8.70
CA THR A 249 16.74 2.76 9.58
C THR A 249 15.38 2.15 9.93
N LEU A 250 15.19 0.89 9.56
CA LEU A 250 13.99 0.14 9.88
C LEU A 250 14.03 -0.33 11.34
N LEU A 251 12.92 -0.14 12.07
CA LEU A 251 12.77 -0.65 13.42
C LEU A 251 12.52 -2.17 13.42
N GLN A 252 12.89 -2.83 14.51
CA GLN A 252 12.77 -4.29 14.66
C GLN A 252 11.31 -4.74 14.62
N GLY A 253 11.03 -5.71 13.75
CA GLY A 253 9.72 -6.32 13.58
C GLY A 253 8.65 -5.41 12.98
N SER A 254 7.42 -5.94 12.93
CA SER A 254 6.20 -5.21 12.63
C SER A 254 5.28 -5.21 13.85
N VAL A 255 4.46 -4.17 13.98
CA VAL A 255 3.31 -4.18 14.89
C VAL A 255 2.13 -4.75 14.11
N VAL A 256 1.63 -5.91 14.55
CA VAL A 256 0.54 -6.63 13.90
C VAL A 256 -0.69 -6.61 14.80
N ALA A 257 -1.83 -6.26 14.23
CA ALA A 257 -3.13 -6.36 14.89
C ALA A 257 -4.07 -7.24 14.04
N GLY A 258 -4.99 -7.95 14.69
CA GLY A 258 -5.93 -8.86 14.05
C GLY A 258 -5.48 -10.32 14.08
N THR A 259 -6.12 -11.16 13.26
CA THR A 259 -5.90 -12.61 13.25
C THR A 259 -5.13 -13.00 12.00
N THR A 260 -3.87 -13.42 12.13
CA THR A 260 -3.00 -13.83 11.01
C THR A 260 -3.38 -15.19 10.40
N ASP A 261 -4.39 -15.86 10.94
CA ASP A 261 -4.87 -17.16 10.47
C ASP A 261 -6.03 -16.95 9.49
N ASP A 262 -5.73 -17.06 8.20
CA ASP A 262 -6.74 -17.48 7.24
C ASP A 262 -6.90 -18.98 7.43
N GLY A 263 -8.04 -19.44 7.95
CA GLY A 263 -8.42 -20.85 8.05
C GLY A 263 -8.57 -21.57 6.70
N GLN A 264 -7.74 -21.23 5.72
CA GLN A 264 -7.61 -21.76 4.38
C GLN A 264 -6.11 -21.94 4.09
N ARG A 265 -5.51 -22.96 4.71
CA ARG A 265 -4.34 -23.65 4.12
C ARG A 265 -4.84 -24.83 3.32
#